data_AF-A0A644X0Y0-F1
#
_entry.id   AF-A0A644X0Y0-F1
#
_cell.length_a   1.000
_cell.length_b   1.000
_cell.length_c   1.000
_cell.angle_alpha   90.00
_cell.angle_beta   90.00
_cell.angle_gamma   90.00
#
_symmetry.space_group_name_H-M   'P 1'
#
loop_
_entity.id
_entity.type
_entity.pdbx_description
1 polymer ?
#
loop_
_entity_poly.entity_id
_entity_poly.type
_entity_poly.pdbx_seq_one_letter_code
_entity_poly.pdbx_strand_id
1 'polypeptide(L)'
;MDISALSRFFETRKKPFSIEKNLSFGVFRADLYAYRRFNMMGRDYVFIHFGNYVNLNPEKCLAMHEAARTHVNAQYKMPRAMRFVVPNVVSVFISQDSFSEETVELALKQKRPWQGGEVHDMFFIDSTRKEAYGPGYHKVHVDGVDFTLKKTDPTNRSIELIKELLG
;
A
#
# COMPACT_ATOMS: atom_id res chain seq x y z
N MET A 1 -2.75 -9.51 12.78
CA MET A 1 -2.89 -8.03 12.73
C MET A 1 -4.37 -7.70 12.60
N ASP A 2 -4.91 -6.79 13.39
CA ASP A 2 -6.34 -6.40 13.33
C ASP A 2 -6.53 -4.92 12.99
N ILE A 3 -7.75 -4.54 12.58
CA ILE A 3 -8.10 -3.18 12.14
C ILE A 3 -7.88 -2.14 13.25
N SER A 4 -8.09 -2.49 14.51
CA SER A 4 -7.96 -1.57 15.64
C SER A 4 -6.48 -1.25 15.91
N ALA A 5 -5.62 -2.27 15.88
CA ALA A 5 -4.17 -2.11 15.98
C ALA A 5 -3.63 -1.24 14.83
N LEU A 6 -4.08 -1.50 13.60
CA LEU A 6 -3.73 -0.68 12.43
C LEU A 6 -4.18 0.77 12.58
N SER A 7 -5.42 1.00 13.01
CA SER A 7 -5.93 2.36 13.19
C SER A 7 -5.06 3.15 14.18
N ARG A 8 -4.75 2.55 15.33
CA ARG A 8 -3.86 3.16 16.36
C ARG A 8 -2.46 3.43 15.81
N PHE A 9 -1.91 2.50 15.03
CA PHE A 9 -0.62 2.67 14.40
C PHE A 9 -0.59 3.91 13.48
N PHE A 10 -1.63 4.12 12.68
CA PHE A 10 -1.71 5.28 11.78
C PHE A 10 -1.97 6.60 12.52
N GLU A 11 -2.75 6.57 13.60
CA GLU A 11 -3.08 7.75 14.43
C GLU A 11 -1.89 8.24 15.28
N THR A 12 -1.03 7.33 15.76
CA THR A 12 0.08 7.68 16.67
C THR A 12 1.32 8.23 15.97
N ARG A 13 1.28 8.39 14.64
CA ARG A 13 2.45 8.88 13.88
C ARG A 13 2.69 10.37 14.12
N LYS A 14 3.98 10.76 14.11
CA LYS A 14 4.42 12.17 14.26
C LYS A 14 3.69 13.14 13.32
N LYS A 15 3.35 12.66 12.11
CA LYS A 15 2.36 13.28 11.23
C LYS A 15 1.18 12.30 11.11
N PRO A 16 0.08 12.53 11.85
CA PRO A 16 -1.00 11.56 11.93
C PRO A 16 -1.71 11.41 10.59
N PHE A 17 -2.20 10.21 10.32
CA PHE A 17 -3.08 9.97 9.19
C PHE A 17 -4.53 10.28 9.60
N SER A 18 -5.31 10.79 8.65
CA SER A 18 -6.77 10.71 8.70
C SER A 18 -7.16 9.30 8.30
N ILE A 19 -8.10 8.69 9.03
CA ILE A 19 -8.49 7.30 8.84
C ILE A 19 -9.98 7.21 8.52
N GLU A 20 -10.32 6.36 7.57
CA GLU A 20 -11.68 5.98 7.25
C GLU A 20 -11.78 4.46 7.19
N LYS A 21 -12.71 3.88 7.94
CA LYS A 21 -12.99 2.44 7.87
C LYS A 21 -13.97 2.20 6.74
N ASN A 22 -13.81 1.09 6.03
CA ASN A 22 -14.80 0.62 5.05
C ASN A 22 -15.00 1.59 3.87
N LEU A 23 -13.95 2.31 3.45
CA LEU A 23 -14.01 3.24 2.33
C LEU A 23 -14.35 2.49 1.04
N SER A 24 -15.45 2.90 0.40
CA SER A 24 -15.84 2.41 -0.92
C SER A 24 -15.24 3.27 -2.04
N PHE A 25 -14.74 2.64 -3.09
CA PHE A 25 -14.20 3.31 -4.26
C PHE A 25 -14.45 2.48 -5.52
N GLY A 26 -15.23 3.04 -6.46
CA GLY A 26 -15.76 2.27 -7.59
C GLY A 26 -16.66 1.13 -7.07
N VAL A 27 -16.36 -0.10 -7.49
CA VAL A 27 -17.06 -1.33 -7.03
C VAL A 27 -16.37 -2.03 -5.86
N PHE A 28 -15.23 -1.50 -5.40
CA PHE A 28 -14.41 -2.11 -4.36
C PHE A 28 -14.50 -1.35 -3.03
N ARG A 29 -13.97 -1.97 -1.99
CA ARG A 29 -13.90 -1.43 -0.63
C ARG A 29 -12.55 -1.74 0.00
N ALA A 30 -12.02 -0.76 0.73
CA ALA A 30 -10.91 -0.95 1.66
C ALA A 30 -11.46 -1.08 3.08
N ASP A 31 -10.97 -2.03 3.84
CA ASP A 31 -11.34 -2.20 5.25
C ASP A 31 -10.85 -1.03 6.09
N LEU A 32 -9.64 -0.53 5.76
CA LEU A 32 -9.08 0.67 6.34
C LEU A 32 -8.41 1.51 5.25
N TYR A 33 -8.80 2.78 5.18
CA TYR A 33 -8.14 3.78 4.38
C TYR A 33 -7.42 4.77 5.30
N ALA A 34 -6.17 5.07 4.99
CA ALA A 34 -5.38 6.06 5.70
C ALA A 34 -4.82 7.09 4.72
N TYR A 35 -5.05 8.36 5.02
CA TYR A 35 -4.57 9.49 4.23
C TYR A 35 -3.66 10.39 5.05
N ARG A 36 -2.54 10.82 4.47
CA ARG A 36 -1.64 11.78 5.10
C ARG A 36 -1.12 12.81 4.12
N ARG A 37 -1.19 14.07 4.53
CA ARG A 37 -0.39 15.14 3.92
C ARG A 37 1.01 15.15 4.52
N PHE A 38 1.96 14.51 3.84
CA PHE A 38 3.33 14.38 4.36
C PHE A 38 4.08 15.71 4.38
N ASN A 39 4.01 16.49 3.30
CA ASN A 39 4.56 17.85 3.23
C ASN A 39 3.75 18.68 2.20
N MET A 40 4.31 19.77 1.67
CA MET A 40 3.60 20.59 0.68
C MET A 40 3.28 19.80 -0.60
N MET A 41 4.20 18.97 -1.08
CA MET A 41 4.16 18.27 -2.37
C MET A 41 3.84 16.76 -2.28
N GLY A 42 3.96 16.17 -1.10
CA GLY A 42 3.75 14.74 -0.86
C GLY A 42 2.40 14.46 -0.20
N ARG A 43 1.68 13.49 -0.74
CA ARG A 43 0.45 12.92 -0.17
C ARG A 43 0.58 11.41 -0.15
N ASP A 44 0.17 10.78 0.92
CA ASP A 44 0.14 9.33 1.07
C ASP A 44 -1.32 8.88 1.17
N TYR A 45 -1.67 7.88 0.37
CA TYR A 45 -2.98 7.27 0.27
C TYR A 45 -2.77 5.77 0.46
N VAL A 46 -3.24 5.22 1.58
CA VAL A 46 -2.99 3.82 1.95
C VAL A 46 -4.34 3.11 2.03
N PHE A 47 -4.53 2.09 1.22
CA PHE A 47 -5.72 1.27 1.15
C PHE A 47 -5.37 -0.11 1.70
N ILE A 48 -6.03 -0.53 2.78
CA ILE A 48 -5.77 -1.80 3.44
C ILE A 48 -6.95 -2.72 3.24
N HIS A 49 -6.64 -3.94 2.83
CA HIS A 49 -7.58 -4.98 2.48
C HIS A 49 -7.25 -6.24 3.27
N PHE A 50 -8.19 -6.72 4.07
CA PHE A 50 -8.09 -7.99 4.77
C PHE A 50 -8.70 -9.10 3.90
N GLY A 51 -7.93 -10.17 3.69
CA GLY A 51 -8.34 -11.37 2.96
C GLY A 51 -9.24 -12.30 3.78
N ASN A 52 -9.53 -11.96 5.03
CA ASN A 52 -10.49 -12.72 5.84
C ASN A 52 -11.83 -12.72 5.07
N TYR A 53 -12.25 -13.91 4.60
CA TYR A 53 -13.48 -14.12 3.81
C TYR A 53 -13.45 -13.70 2.33
N VAL A 54 -12.31 -13.25 1.80
CA VAL A 54 -12.17 -12.83 0.40
C VAL A 54 -10.93 -13.47 -0.23
N ASN A 55 -11.11 -14.27 -1.28
CA ASN A 55 -9.99 -14.82 -2.03
C ASN A 55 -9.22 -13.68 -2.73
N LEU A 56 -8.01 -13.40 -2.24
CA LEU A 56 -7.09 -12.37 -2.77
C LEU A 56 -6.23 -12.98 -3.88
N ASN A 57 -6.84 -13.23 -5.03
CA ASN A 57 -6.12 -13.67 -6.23
C ASN A 57 -5.42 -12.48 -6.93
N PRO A 58 -4.45 -12.72 -7.83
CA PRO A 58 -3.67 -11.66 -8.46
C PRO A 58 -4.53 -10.65 -9.24
N GLU A 59 -5.50 -11.14 -10.01
CA GLU A 59 -6.37 -10.32 -10.86
C GLU A 59 -7.21 -9.34 -10.02
N LYS A 60 -7.78 -9.85 -8.92
CA LYS A 60 -8.58 -9.05 -8.00
C LYS A 60 -7.74 -8.02 -7.27
N CYS A 61 -6.55 -8.41 -6.79
CA CYS A 61 -5.65 -7.47 -6.12
C CYS A 61 -5.22 -6.34 -7.07
N LEU A 62 -4.89 -6.68 -8.32
CA LEU A 62 -4.58 -5.69 -9.35
C LEU A 62 -5.78 -4.77 -9.62
N ALA A 63 -6.98 -5.32 -9.81
CA ALA A 63 -8.18 -4.53 -10.06
C ALA A 63 -8.52 -3.58 -8.91
N MET A 64 -8.37 -4.05 -7.67
CA MET A 64 -8.54 -3.22 -6.46
C MET A 64 -7.50 -2.08 -6.42
N HIS A 65 -6.25 -2.38 -6.73
CA HIS A 65 -5.19 -1.38 -6.77
C HIS A 65 -5.43 -0.33 -7.88
N GLU A 66 -5.76 -0.75 -9.11
CA GLU A 66 -6.07 0.19 -10.20
C GLU A 66 -7.30 1.05 -9.92
N ALA A 67 -8.32 0.51 -9.25
CA ALA A 67 -9.47 1.28 -8.82
C ALA A 67 -9.09 2.31 -7.74
N ALA A 68 -8.23 1.96 -6.79
CA ALA A 68 -7.72 2.90 -5.78
C ALA A 68 -6.91 4.02 -6.45
N ARG A 69 -6.04 3.68 -7.40
CA ARG A 69 -5.29 4.66 -8.20
C ARG A 69 -6.23 5.59 -8.96
N THR A 70 -7.25 5.05 -9.60
CA THR A 70 -8.26 5.83 -10.33
C THR A 70 -9.02 6.78 -9.40
N HIS A 71 -9.44 6.28 -8.23
CA HIS A 71 -10.10 7.07 -7.19
C HIS A 71 -9.24 8.25 -6.73
N VAL A 72 -7.96 8.01 -6.42
CA VAL A 72 -7.03 9.08 -6.00
C VAL A 72 -6.82 10.08 -7.14
N ASN A 73 -6.63 9.60 -8.38
CA ASN A 73 -6.42 10.47 -9.53
C ASN A 73 -7.60 11.42 -9.79
N ALA A 74 -8.84 10.97 -9.58
CA ALA A 74 -10.04 11.77 -9.75
C ALA A 74 -10.11 12.97 -8.78
N GLN A 75 -9.36 12.94 -7.68
CA GLN A 75 -9.29 14.05 -6.71
C GLN A 75 -8.44 15.23 -7.21
N TYR A 76 -7.65 15.05 -8.27
CA TYR A 76 -6.75 16.06 -8.81
C TYR A 76 -7.31 16.68 -10.08
N LYS A 77 -7.46 18.01 -10.09
CA LYS A 77 -7.91 18.77 -11.26
C LYS A 77 -6.89 18.80 -12.41
N MET A 78 -5.60 18.67 -12.09
CA MET A 78 -4.52 18.73 -13.08
C MET A 78 -4.20 17.34 -13.63
N PRO A 79 -3.92 17.22 -14.95
CA PRO A 79 -3.41 16.00 -15.56
C PRO A 79 -2.13 15.53 -14.86
N ARG A 80 -1.91 14.20 -14.79
CA ARG A 80 -0.78 13.58 -14.04
C ARG A 80 0.57 14.28 -14.28
N ALA A 81 0.91 14.51 -15.55
CA ALA A 81 2.19 15.12 -15.95
C ALA A 81 2.38 16.58 -15.48
N MET A 82 1.32 17.28 -15.11
CA MET A 82 1.35 18.70 -14.70
C MET A 82 1.24 18.89 -13.18
N ARG A 83 1.18 17.79 -12.40
CA ARG A 83 0.96 17.89 -10.95
C ARG A 83 2.25 18.29 -10.24
N PHE A 84 2.17 19.36 -9.45
CA PHE A 84 3.19 19.71 -8.45
C PHE A 84 3.14 18.80 -7.22
N VAL A 85 2.01 18.14 -6.99
CA VAL A 85 1.80 17.22 -5.87
C VAL A 85 1.83 15.79 -6.40
N VAL A 86 2.73 14.97 -5.86
CA VAL A 86 2.87 13.57 -6.26
C VAL A 86 2.14 12.68 -5.24
N PRO A 87 0.94 12.17 -5.58
CA PRO A 87 0.27 11.16 -4.75
C PRO A 87 1.14 9.90 -4.69
N ASN A 88 1.22 9.33 -3.49
CA ASN A 88 1.74 8.00 -3.24
C ASN A 88 0.57 7.08 -2.89
N VAL A 89 0.22 6.15 -3.78
CA VAL A 89 -0.94 5.26 -3.66
C VAL A 89 -0.47 3.86 -3.30
N VAL A 90 -0.75 3.44 -2.08
CA VAL A 90 -0.30 2.16 -1.52
C VAL A 90 -1.50 1.27 -1.29
N SER A 91 -1.49 0.07 -1.84
CA SER A 91 -2.45 -0.98 -1.48
C SER A 91 -1.76 -2.06 -0.66
N VAL A 92 -2.32 -2.38 0.50
CA VAL A 92 -1.80 -3.39 1.42
C VAL A 92 -2.84 -4.50 1.54
N PHE A 93 -2.45 -5.69 1.13
CA PHE A 93 -3.27 -6.90 1.17
C PHE A 93 -2.77 -7.78 2.32
N ILE A 94 -3.62 -8.03 3.31
CA ILE A 94 -3.26 -8.79 4.51
C ILE A 94 -4.07 -10.08 4.50
N SER A 95 -3.40 -11.23 4.56
CA SER A 95 -4.03 -12.55 4.56
C SER A 95 -3.51 -13.40 5.72
N GLN A 96 -4.33 -14.35 6.18
CA GLN A 96 -3.86 -15.45 7.04
C GLN A 96 -3.41 -16.65 6.23
N ASP A 97 -3.88 -16.75 4.98
CA ASP A 97 -3.45 -17.75 4.01
C ASP A 97 -2.27 -17.21 3.20
N SER A 98 -1.41 -18.13 2.76
CA SER A 98 -0.29 -17.79 1.90
C SER A 98 -0.74 -17.34 0.51
N PHE A 99 -0.06 -16.33 -0.01
CA PHE A 99 -0.31 -15.83 -1.35
C PHE A 99 0.26 -16.77 -2.41
N SER A 100 -0.41 -16.85 -3.56
CA SER A 100 0.10 -17.58 -4.72
C SER A 100 1.40 -16.94 -5.24
N GLU A 101 2.24 -17.73 -5.92
CA GLU A 101 3.47 -17.22 -6.55
C GLU A 101 3.18 -16.06 -7.51
N GLU A 102 2.09 -16.15 -8.28
CA GLU A 102 1.63 -15.10 -9.19
C GLU A 102 1.32 -13.77 -8.47
N THR A 103 0.75 -13.85 -7.27
CA THR A 103 0.44 -12.67 -6.45
C THR A 103 1.73 -12.03 -5.92
N VAL A 104 2.69 -12.88 -5.51
CA VAL A 104 4.02 -12.42 -5.10
C VAL A 104 4.75 -11.76 -6.29
N GLU A 105 4.71 -12.37 -7.47
CA GLU A 105 5.29 -11.79 -8.68
C GLU A 105 4.66 -10.44 -9.04
N LEU A 106 3.35 -10.30 -8.86
CA LEU A 106 2.64 -9.04 -9.08
C LEU A 106 3.18 -7.91 -8.19
N ALA A 107 3.49 -8.22 -6.91
CA ALA A 107 4.12 -7.29 -5.97
C ALA A 107 5.50 -6.82 -6.44
N LEU A 108 6.28 -7.76 -7.00
CA LEU A 108 7.68 -7.53 -7.37
C LEU A 108 7.83 -6.82 -8.71
N LYS A 109 6.96 -7.11 -9.68
CA LYS A 109 7.03 -6.63 -11.06
C LYS A 109 6.36 -5.27 -11.26
N GLN A 110 5.96 -4.58 -10.19
CA GLN A 110 5.31 -3.28 -10.30
C GLN A 110 6.17 -2.28 -11.08
N LYS A 111 5.59 -1.79 -12.18
CA LYS A 111 6.22 -0.77 -13.02
C LYS A 111 5.69 0.59 -12.62
N ARG A 112 6.59 1.55 -12.41
CA ARG A 112 6.20 2.95 -12.30
C ARG A 112 5.51 3.38 -13.59
N PRO A 113 4.47 4.23 -13.53
CA PRO A 113 3.84 4.76 -14.71
C PRO A 113 4.87 5.55 -15.51
N TRP A 114 4.93 5.33 -16.82
CA TRP A 114 5.84 6.09 -17.70
C TRP A 114 5.55 7.59 -17.67
N GLN A 115 4.28 7.97 -17.59
CA GLN A 115 3.86 9.34 -17.37
C GLN A 115 3.90 9.62 -15.87
N GLY A 116 4.88 10.42 -15.43
CA GLY A 116 5.03 10.83 -14.04
C GLY A 116 3.76 11.48 -13.46
N GLY A 117 3.75 11.70 -12.14
CA GLY A 117 2.62 12.32 -11.43
C GLY A 117 1.88 11.42 -10.45
N GLU A 118 2.41 10.23 -10.18
CA GLU A 118 1.98 9.29 -9.14
C GLU A 118 3.11 8.30 -8.83
N VAL A 119 3.28 7.97 -7.55
CA VAL A 119 3.98 6.77 -7.07
C VAL A 119 2.91 5.80 -6.61
N HIS A 120 3.07 4.51 -6.91
CA HIS A 120 2.14 3.51 -6.42
C HIS A 120 2.82 2.17 -6.18
N ASP A 121 2.40 1.51 -5.10
CA ASP A 121 2.99 0.27 -4.63
C ASP A 121 1.91 -0.67 -4.08
N MET A 122 2.13 -1.98 -4.22
CA MET A 122 1.31 -3.05 -3.67
C MET A 122 2.15 -3.86 -2.70
N PHE A 123 1.58 -4.14 -1.54
CA PHE A 123 2.19 -4.89 -0.47
C PHE A 123 1.30 -6.07 -0.12
N PHE A 124 1.89 -7.25 0.04
CA PHE A 124 1.17 -8.46 0.45
C PHE A 124 1.79 -8.98 1.74
N ILE A 125 0.98 -9.14 2.77
CA ILE A 125 1.41 -9.50 4.12
C ILE A 125 0.70 -10.79 4.52
N ASP A 126 1.44 -11.89 4.60
CA ASP A 126 1.01 -13.14 5.22
C ASP A 126 1.22 -13.01 6.73
N SER A 127 0.12 -12.82 7.45
CA SER A 127 0.13 -12.59 8.88
C SER A 127 0.38 -13.85 9.70
N THR A 128 0.21 -15.04 9.13
CA THR A 128 0.45 -16.33 9.78
C THR A 128 1.92 -16.72 9.68
N ARG A 129 2.47 -16.68 8.46
CA ARG A 129 3.89 -16.97 8.21
C ARG A 129 4.80 -15.80 8.53
N LYS A 130 4.22 -14.64 8.86
CA LYS A 130 4.96 -13.43 9.15
C LYS A 130 5.83 -13.06 7.94
N GLU A 131 5.26 -13.09 6.74
CA GLU A 131 5.97 -12.79 5.49
C GLU A 131 5.38 -11.53 4.84
N ALA A 132 6.24 -10.66 4.29
CA ALA A 132 5.80 -9.54 3.46
C ALA A 132 6.51 -9.48 2.10
N TYR A 133 5.74 -9.12 1.08
CA TYR A 133 6.13 -9.02 -0.33
C TYR A 133 5.78 -7.64 -0.87
N GLY A 134 6.66 -7.06 -1.69
CA GLY A 134 6.41 -5.76 -2.31
C GLY A 134 7.54 -5.33 -3.24
N PRO A 135 7.42 -4.16 -3.88
CA PRO A 135 8.35 -3.73 -4.91
C PRO A 135 9.78 -3.61 -4.38
N GLY A 136 10.68 -4.36 -5.01
CA GLY A 136 12.12 -4.33 -4.70
C GLY A 136 12.57 -5.22 -3.54
N TYR A 137 11.70 -6.06 -2.96
CA TYR A 137 12.10 -7.00 -1.91
C TYR A 137 11.23 -8.28 -1.91
N HIS A 138 11.90 -9.43 -1.76
CA HIS A 138 11.26 -10.74 -1.96
C HIS A 138 10.60 -11.36 -0.73
N LYS A 139 11.08 -11.07 0.49
CA LYS A 139 10.64 -11.77 1.69
C LYS A 139 11.11 -11.07 2.96
N VAL A 140 10.20 -10.60 3.80
CA VAL A 140 10.51 -10.09 5.14
C VAL A 140 9.90 -11.05 6.16
N HIS A 141 10.72 -11.75 6.96
CA HIS A 141 10.19 -12.48 8.11
C HIS A 141 9.98 -11.49 9.26
N VAL A 142 8.75 -11.38 9.77
CA VAL A 142 8.33 -10.33 10.73
C VAL A 142 8.86 -10.57 12.16
N ASP A 143 9.65 -11.63 12.40
CA ASP A 143 10.36 -11.86 13.68
C ASP A 143 11.90 -11.93 13.47
N GLY A 144 12.54 -10.80 13.18
CA GLY A 144 14.00 -10.66 13.34
C GLY A 144 14.87 -10.83 12.08
N VAL A 145 14.39 -10.47 10.88
CA VAL A 145 15.24 -10.44 9.67
C VAL A 145 15.63 -9.03 9.26
N ASP A 146 16.94 -8.84 9.05
CA ASP A 146 17.58 -7.64 8.53
C ASP A 146 17.04 -7.25 7.14
N PHE A 147 16.67 -5.97 7.00
CA PHE A 147 16.20 -5.38 5.76
C PHE A 147 17.35 -5.16 4.78
N THR A 148 17.65 -6.11 3.89
CA THR A 148 18.56 -5.85 2.77
C THR A 148 17.82 -5.16 1.62
N LEU A 149 17.42 -3.91 1.81
CA LEU A 149 16.95 -3.09 0.69
C LEU A 149 18.15 -2.66 -0.16
N LYS A 150 18.10 -2.94 -1.47
CA LYS A 150 18.95 -2.23 -2.42
C LYS A 150 18.50 -0.76 -2.44
N LYS A 151 19.25 0.09 -1.74
CA LYS A 151 19.25 1.56 -1.77
C LYS A 151 17.84 2.17 -1.90
N THR A 152 17.24 2.51 -0.75
CA THR A 152 15.94 3.17 -0.63
C THR A 152 15.86 4.41 -1.54
N ASP A 153 14.97 4.38 -2.52
CA ASP A 153 14.63 5.56 -3.30
C ASP A 153 13.82 6.51 -2.40
N PRO A 154 14.25 7.77 -2.17
CA PRO A 154 13.54 8.73 -1.33
C PRO A 154 12.13 9.08 -1.83
N THR A 155 11.77 8.67 -3.06
CA THR A 155 10.40 8.75 -3.56
C THR A 155 9.50 7.61 -3.07
N ASN A 156 10.06 6.48 -2.63
CA ASN A 156 9.30 5.32 -2.14
C ASN A 156 9.10 5.40 -0.62
N ARG A 157 8.19 6.29 -0.21
CA ARG A 157 7.77 6.45 1.20
C ARG A 157 6.95 5.26 1.72
N SER A 158 6.45 4.43 0.81
CA SER A 158 5.61 3.27 1.10
C SER A 158 6.40 2.20 1.84
N ILE A 159 7.65 1.95 1.42
CA ILE A 159 8.49 0.93 2.04
C ILE A 159 8.77 1.25 3.51
N GLU A 160 9.17 2.49 3.85
CA GLU A 160 9.44 2.87 5.24
C GLU A 160 8.17 2.78 6.11
N LEU A 161 7.01 3.18 5.58
CA LEU A 161 5.75 3.01 6.28
C LEU A 161 5.46 1.53 6.60
N ILE A 162 5.73 0.63 5.65
CA ILE A 162 5.47 -0.80 5.80
C ILE A 162 6.49 -1.44 6.74
N LYS A 163 7.76 -1.03 6.72
CA LYS A 163 8.74 -1.46 7.73
C LYS A 163 8.28 -1.13 9.13
N GLU A 164 7.90 0.12 9.36
CA GLU A 164 7.41 0.55 10.66
C GLU A 164 6.12 -0.18 11.06
N LEU A 165 5.30 -0.60 10.10
CA LEU A 165 4.09 -1.38 10.35
C LEU A 165 4.38 -2.81 10.81
N LEU A 166 5.51 -3.36 10.35
CA LEU A 166 5.90 -4.74 10.62
C LEU A 166 6.86 -4.87 11.81
N GLY A 167 7.59 -3.81 12.18
CA GLY A 167 8.44 -3.76 13.37
C GLY A 167 7.66 -3.55 14.66
#